data_AF-A0A7L3D201-F1
#
_entry.id   AF-A0A7L3D201-F1
#
_cell.length_a   1.000
_cell.length_b   1.000
_cell.length_c   1.000
_cell.angle_alpha   90.00
_cell.angle_beta   90.00
_cell.angle_gamma   90.00
#
_symmetry.space_group_name_H-M   'P 1'
#
loop_
_entity.id
_entity.type
_entity.pdbx_description
1 polymer ?
#
loop_
_entity_poly.entity_id
_entity_poly.type
_entity_poly.pdbx_seq_one_letter_code
_entity_poly.pdbx_strand_id
1 'polypeptide(L)'
;AAMVTFEKQTEFIVEALFSDLTSEDESSCWSLETDSGGKAYSCETTFDPVVIASRLRRMGDRCNMDFERVSSKEVLAEVLNGKLPSRCLQMEKFGAAVETLSRSWSGQNPGLDYERVFLSVSVKLLMYVAKKIPAAVHPRHLIRVINGNPQVKNYIEAHGGWVRA
;
A
#
# COMPACT_ATOMS: atom_id res chain seq x y z
N ALA A 1 -13.73 14.01 19.78
CA ALA A 1 -13.80 13.33 18.48
C ALA A 1 -13.74 11.83 18.74
N ALA A 2 -14.69 11.04 18.23
CA ALA A 2 -14.57 9.58 18.31
C ALA A 2 -13.29 9.17 17.59
N MET A 3 -12.41 8.40 18.26
CA MET A 3 -11.24 7.81 17.60
C MET A 3 -11.74 6.94 16.46
N VAL A 4 -11.40 7.32 15.24
CA VAL A 4 -11.66 6.53 14.03
C VAL A 4 -10.93 5.19 14.20
N THR A 5 -11.60 4.07 13.97
CA THR A 5 -10.99 2.74 14.14
C THR A 5 -9.86 2.53 13.14
N PHE A 6 -8.94 1.60 13.43
CA PHE A 6 -7.85 1.23 12.52
C PHE A 6 -8.37 0.90 11.11
N GLU A 7 -9.48 0.18 11.03
CA GLU A 7 -10.07 -0.26 9.76
C GLU A 7 -10.57 0.93 8.96
N LYS A 8 -11.19 1.91 9.64
CA LYS A 8 -11.72 3.11 9.00
C LYS A 8 -10.61 4.09 8.62
N GLN A 9 -9.54 4.17 9.41
CA GLN A 9 -8.33 4.90 9.04
C GLN A 9 -7.69 4.30 7.79
N THR A 10 -7.54 2.97 7.74
CA THR A 10 -7.00 2.24 6.59
C THR A 10 -7.83 2.50 5.33
N GLU A 11 -9.15 2.54 5.44
CA GLU A 11 -10.04 2.90 4.33
C GLU A 11 -9.72 4.30 3.77
N PHE A 12 -9.68 5.33 4.62
CA PHE A 12 -9.37 6.70 4.18
C PHE A 12 -7.99 6.81 3.53
N ILE A 13 -6.98 6.14 4.09
CA ILE A 13 -5.61 6.14 3.56
C ILE A 13 -5.58 5.49 2.17
N VAL A 14 -6.23 4.33 2.01
CA VAL A 14 -6.21 3.60 0.73
C VAL A 14 -7.03 4.33 -0.33
N GLU A 15 -8.14 4.98 0.04
CA GLU A 15 -8.89 5.84 -0.88
C GLU A 15 -8.05 7.01 -1.38
N ALA A 16 -7.32 7.68 -0.48
CA ALA A 16 -6.40 8.76 -0.85
C ALA A 16 -5.29 8.26 -1.79
N LEU A 17 -4.66 7.12 -1.46
CA LEU A 17 -3.64 6.48 -2.29
C LEU A 17 -4.17 6.15 -3.69
N PHE A 18 -5.38 5.58 -3.76
CA PHE A 18 -5.98 5.17 -5.02
C PHE A 18 -6.33 6.38 -5.89
N SER A 19 -6.90 7.42 -5.28
CA SER A 19 -7.26 8.66 -5.98
C SER A 19 -6.03 9.28 -6.65
N ASP A 20 -4.93 9.39 -5.90
CA ASP A 20 -3.63 9.88 -6.35
C ASP A 20 -2.98 8.97 -7.43
N LEU A 21 -3.30 7.66 -7.47
CA LEU A 21 -2.80 6.74 -8.51
C LEU A 21 -3.62 6.81 -9.81
N THR A 22 -4.87 7.26 -9.72
CA THR A 22 -5.83 7.26 -10.83
C THR A 22 -6.11 8.64 -11.40
N SER A 23 -5.70 9.71 -10.72
CA SER A 23 -5.75 11.06 -11.26
C SER A 23 -4.82 11.14 -12.47
N GLU A 24 -5.35 11.55 -13.62
CA GLU A 24 -4.64 11.67 -14.91
C GLU A 24 -3.58 12.79 -14.91
N ASP A 25 -3.27 13.40 -13.77
CA ASP A 25 -2.25 14.44 -13.66
C ASP A 25 -0.84 13.82 -13.59
N GLU A 26 -0.22 13.72 -14.77
CA GLU A 26 1.22 13.59 -15.00
C GLU A 26 2.02 14.83 -14.51
N SER A 27 1.60 15.49 -13.42
CA SER A 27 2.19 16.76 -13.00
C SER A 27 2.18 16.94 -11.48
N SER A 28 3.39 17.18 -10.96
CA SER A 28 3.67 17.85 -9.70
C SER A 28 3.69 17.01 -8.41
N CYS A 29 4.61 16.04 -8.36
CA CYS A 29 5.42 15.90 -7.15
C CYS A 29 6.55 16.96 -7.16
N TRP A 30 6.18 18.21 -6.92
CA TRP A 30 7.13 19.20 -6.40
C TRP A 30 6.59 19.71 -5.07
N SER A 31 6.78 18.92 -4.02
CA SER A 31 6.98 19.51 -2.71
C SER A 31 8.29 20.30 -2.78
N LEU A 32 8.23 21.55 -3.24
CA LEU A 32 9.27 22.53 -2.98
C LEU A 32 9.27 22.72 -1.46
N GLU A 33 10.27 22.14 -0.80
CA GLU A 33 10.63 22.51 0.56
C GLU A 33 11.00 23.99 0.54
N THR A 34 10.06 24.85 0.93
CA THR A 34 10.33 26.25 1.17
C THR A 34 11.25 26.35 2.38
N ASP A 35 12.50 26.75 2.16
CA ASP A 35 13.38 27.31 3.19
C ASP A 35 12.66 28.53 3.80
N SER A 36 12.02 28.32 4.94
CA SER A 36 11.64 29.39 5.84
C SER A 36 12.02 28.95 7.24
N GLY A 37 13.21 29.40 7.66
CA GLY A 37 13.65 29.34 9.04
C GLY A 37 12.59 29.95 9.96
N GLY A 38 11.97 29.12 10.79
CA GLY A 38 10.92 29.62 11.66
C GLY A 38 10.22 28.55 12.48
N LYS A 39 10.81 28.24 13.64
CA LYS A 39 10.18 27.63 14.82
C LYS A 39 9.95 26.11 14.71
N ALA A 40 10.48 25.39 15.71
CA ALA A 40 10.19 23.99 15.94
C ALA A 40 8.67 23.80 16.03
N TYR A 41 8.05 23.37 14.93
CA TYR A 41 6.70 22.85 14.94
C TYR A 41 6.77 21.62 15.83
N SER A 42 6.19 21.72 17.02
CA SER A 42 5.59 20.55 17.65
C SER A 42 4.58 20.03 16.63
N CYS A 43 5.03 19.09 15.78
CA CYS A 43 4.18 18.39 14.82
C CYS A 43 3.09 17.72 15.63
N GLU A 44 1.96 18.38 15.74
CA GLU A 44 0.76 17.74 16.26
C GLU A 44 0.50 16.56 15.33
N THR A 45 0.68 15.37 15.89
CA THR A 45 0.56 14.07 15.26
C THR A 45 -0.91 13.80 14.90
N THR A 46 -1.45 14.61 14.01
CA THR A 46 -2.84 14.55 13.56
C THR A 46 -2.92 13.58 12.38
N PHE A 47 -3.97 12.77 12.36
CA PHE A 47 -4.21 11.83 11.28
C PHE A 47 -4.55 12.57 9.98
N ASP A 48 -3.64 12.49 9.01
CA ASP A 48 -3.85 12.96 7.63
C ASP A 48 -3.70 11.79 6.65
N PRO A 49 -4.81 11.33 6.02
CA PRO A 49 -4.78 10.17 5.13
C PRO A 49 -3.93 10.40 3.87
N VAL A 50 -3.79 11.64 3.38
CA VAL A 50 -3.02 11.95 2.16
C VAL A 50 -1.52 11.86 2.44
N VAL A 51 -1.08 12.38 3.59
CA VAL A 51 0.33 12.29 4.02
C VAL A 51 0.72 10.83 4.26
N ILE A 52 -0.15 10.05 4.90
CA ILE A 52 0.10 8.62 5.16
C ILE A 52 0.07 7.81 3.86
N ALA A 53 -0.88 8.09 2.95
CA ALA A 53 -0.92 7.49 1.62
C ALA A 53 0.38 7.76 0.84
N SER A 54 0.89 8.98 0.89
CA SER A 54 2.18 9.36 0.28
C SER A 54 3.36 8.59 0.88
N ARG A 55 3.34 8.30 2.19
CA ARG A 55 4.35 7.42 2.83
C ARG A 55 4.22 5.98 2.33
N LEU A 56 3.01 5.44 2.25
CA LEU A 56 2.76 4.10 1.72
C LEU A 56 3.18 3.95 0.26
N ARG A 57 2.88 4.96 -0.58
CA ARG A 57 3.37 5.02 -1.96
C ARG A 57 4.89 4.92 -2.01
N ARG A 58 5.60 5.75 -1.23
CA ARG A 58 7.07 5.70 -1.14
C ARG A 58 7.60 4.34 -0.67
N MET A 59 6.90 3.63 0.22
CA MET A 59 7.26 2.26 0.59
C MET A 59 7.13 1.30 -0.60
N GLY A 60 6.02 1.39 -1.35
CA GLY A 60 5.83 0.66 -2.60
C GLY A 60 6.90 0.95 -3.64
N ASP A 61 7.28 2.23 -3.82
CA ASP A 61 8.32 2.62 -4.78
C ASP A 61 9.70 2.06 -4.43
N ARG A 62 10.03 1.98 -3.14
CA ARG A 62 11.26 1.35 -2.63
C ARG A 62 11.27 -0.17 -2.79
N CYS A 63 10.11 -0.81 -2.99
CA CYS A 63 10.04 -2.23 -3.32
C CYS A 63 10.67 -2.46 -4.69
N ASN A 64 11.86 -3.07 -4.70
CA ASN A 64 12.68 -3.32 -5.88
C ASN A 64 12.36 -4.66 -6.57
N MET A 65 11.27 -5.34 -6.18
CA MET A 65 10.85 -6.55 -6.87
C MET A 65 10.48 -6.24 -8.33
N ASP A 66 11.00 -7.08 -9.22
CA ASP A 66 10.66 -7.05 -10.63
C ASP A 66 9.32 -7.76 -10.86
N PHE A 67 8.23 -6.99 -10.81
CA PHE A 67 6.88 -7.50 -11.02
C PHE A 67 6.64 -7.99 -12.46
N GLU A 68 7.41 -7.52 -13.45
CA GLU A 68 7.32 -8.06 -14.82
C GLU A 68 7.85 -9.49 -14.83
N ARG A 69 9.03 -9.75 -14.24
CA ARG A 69 9.56 -11.12 -14.11
C ARG A 69 8.69 -12.01 -13.24
N VAL A 70 8.13 -11.48 -12.15
CA VAL A 70 7.23 -12.23 -11.27
C VAL A 70 5.88 -12.49 -11.95
N SER A 71 5.45 -11.63 -12.90
CA SER A 71 4.17 -11.80 -13.61
C SER A 71 4.14 -13.04 -14.49
N SER A 72 5.30 -13.53 -14.90
CA SER A 72 5.44 -14.80 -15.60
C SER A 72 5.22 -16.02 -14.70
N LYS A 73 5.10 -15.84 -13.37
CA LYS A 73 4.75 -16.91 -12.42
C LYS A 73 3.23 -16.99 -12.26
N GLU A 74 2.71 -18.21 -12.06
CA GLU A 74 1.28 -18.50 -11.91
C GLU A 74 0.58 -17.57 -10.89
N VAL A 75 1.24 -17.31 -9.77
CA VAL A 75 0.72 -16.49 -8.65
C VAL A 75 0.26 -15.10 -9.10
N LEU A 76 1.01 -14.45 -9.98
CA LEU A 76 0.69 -13.09 -10.44
C LEU A 76 -0.08 -13.12 -11.77
N ALA A 77 0.13 -14.15 -12.60
CA ALA A 77 -0.64 -14.36 -13.82
C ALA A 77 -2.16 -14.46 -13.53
N GLU A 78 -2.58 -15.11 -12.44
CA GLU A 78 -3.99 -15.19 -12.06
C GLU A 78 -4.59 -13.82 -11.68
N VAL A 79 -3.82 -12.96 -10.99
CA VAL A 79 -4.26 -11.60 -10.63
C VAL A 79 -4.39 -10.73 -11.89
N LEU A 80 -3.42 -10.87 -12.81
CA LEU A 80 -3.37 -10.12 -14.07
C LEU A 80 -4.28 -10.71 -15.16
N ASN A 81 -4.78 -11.93 -15.03
CA ASN A 81 -5.52 -12.49 -16.16
C ASN A 81 -6.87 -11.79 -16.39
N GLY A 82 -7.33 -10.91 -15.48
CA GLY A 82 -8.41 -9.92 -15.69
C GLY A 82 -9.79 -10.50 -16.05
N LYS A 83 -9.85 -11.81 -16.32
CA LYS A 83 -10.96 -12.60 -16.83
C LYS A 83 -11.60 -13.44 -15.74
N LEU A 84 -11.18 -13.28 -14.48
CA LEU A 84 -11.81 -13.99 -13.37
C LEU A 84 -13.27 -13.53 -13.28
N PRO A 85 -14.25 -14.44 -13.37
CA PRO A 85 -15.67 -14.09 -13.47
C PRO A 85 -16.22 -13.46 -12.18
N SER A 86 -15.45 -13.47 -11.08
CA SER A 86 -15.86 -12.96 -9.78
C SER A 86 -14.81 -12.01 -9.20
N ARG A 87 -15.25 -10.80 -8.81
CA ARG A 87 -14.43 -9.83 -8.05
C ARG A 87 -13.93 -10.42 -6.72
N CYS A 88 -14.70 -11.32 -6.11
CA CYS A 88 -14.28 -12.00 -4.88
C CYS A 88 -13.07 -12.91 -5.12
N LEU A 89 -13.05 -13.61 -6.25
CA LEU A 89 -11.92 -14.49 -6.59
C LEU A 89 -10.67 -13.66 -6.90
N GLN A 90 -10.82 -12.56 -7.63
CA GLN A 90 -9.69 -11.64 -7.91
C GLN A 90 -9.09 -11.06 -6.61
N MET A 91 -9.95 -10.72 -5.64
CA MET A 91 -9.54 -10.28 -4.31
C MET A 91 -8.72 -11.33 -3.56
N GLU A 92 -9.18 -12.60 -3.55
CA GLU A 92 -8.45 -13.69 -2.89
C GLU A 92 -7.09 -13.95 -3.54
N LYS A 93 -7.02 -13.92 -4.88
CA LYS A 93 -5.76 -14.07 -5.61
C LYS A 93 -4.80 -12.91 -5.33
N PHE A 94 -5.30 -11.68 -5.22
CA PHE A 94 -4.47 -10.53 -4.83
C PHE A 94 -3.85 -10.74 -3.45
N GLY A 95 -4.65 -11.13 -2.46
CA GLY A 95 -4.13 -11.42 -1.10
C GLY A 95 -3.12 -12.56 -1.07
N ALA A 96 -3.38 -13.66 -1.78
CA ALA A 96 -2.45 -14.79 -1.88
C ALA A 96 -1.13 -14.40 -2.56
N ALA A 97 -1.18 -13.54 -3.59
CA ALA A 97 -0.01 -13.02 -4.25
C ALA A 97 0.82 -12.13 -3.31
N VAL A 98 0.17 -11.20 -2.58
CA VAL A 98 0.85 -10.37 -1.58
C VAL A 98 1.58 -11.24 -0.55
N GLU A 99 0.91 -12.22 0.04
CA GLU A 99 1.50 -13.09 1.06
C GLU A 99 2.73 -13.84 0.53
N THR A 100 2.59 -14.45 -0.66
CA THR A 100 3.66 -15.22 -1.30
C THR A 100 4.87 -14.35 -1.61
N LEU A 101 4.63 -13.16 -2.19
CA LEU A 101 5.68 -12.22 -2.56
C LEU A 101 6.34 -11.60 -1.34
N SER A 102 5.57 -11.31 -0.29
CA SER A 102 6.09 -10.77 0.97
C SER A 102 7.04 -11.76 1.63
N ARG A 103 6.67 -13.05 1.71
CA ARG A 103 7.55 -14.11 2.23
C ARG A 103 8.81 -14.29 1.38
N SER A 104 8.65 -14.32 0.06
CA SER A 104 9.78 -14.46 -0.86
C SER A 104 10.77 -13.30 -0.74
N TRP A 105 10.28 -12.07 -0.62
CA TRP A 105 11.14 -10.88 -0.55
C TRP A 105 11.76 -10.69 0.83
N SER A 106 11.01 -10.97 1.90
CA SER A 106 11.54 -11.00 3.28
C SER A 106 12.67 -12.01 3.42
N GLY A 107 12.54 -13.21 2.84
CA GLY A 107 13.62 -14.22 2.83
C GLY A 107 14.89 -13.78 2.09
N GLN A 108 14.79 -12.84 1.14
CA GLN A 108 15.92 -12.25 0.43
C GLN A 108 16.49 -11.01 1.14
N ASN A 109 15.74 -10.42 2.08
CA ASN A 109 16.08 -9.18 2.77
C ASN A 109 15.92 -9.37 4.29
N PRO A 110 16.83 -10.12 4.95
CA PRO A 110 16.71 -10.46 6.37
C PRO A 110 16.77 -9.26 7.32
N GLY A 111 17.12 -8.06 6.84
CA GLY A 111 17.11 -6.82 7.62
C GLY A 111 15.79 -6.04 7.58
N LEU A 112 14.75 -6.55 6.89
CA LEU A 112 13.44 -5.89 6.81
C LEU A 112 12.38 -6.68 7.56
N ASP A 113 11.65 -5.99 8.44
CA ASP A 113 10.50 -6.56 9.14
C ASP A 113 9.43 -7.01 8.15
N TYR A 114 8.79 -8.15 8.45
CA TYR A 114 7.77 -8.75 7.61
C TYR A 114 6.63 -7.77 7.30
N GLU A 115 6.22 -6.96 8.27
CA GLU A 115 5.10 -6.03 8.18
C GLU A 115 5.41 -4.88 7.22
N ARG A 116 6.65 -4.36 7.26
CA ARG A 116 7.11 -3.34 6.31
C ARG A 116 7.22 -3.91 4.90
N VAL A 117 7.73 -5.13 4.78
CA VAL A 117 7.76 -5.88 3.52
C VAL A 117 6.34 -6.03 2.98
N PHE A 118 5.41 -6.52 3.80
CA PHE A 118 4.03 -6.75 3.42
C PHE A 118 3.34 -5.48 2.91
N LEU A 119 3.47 -4.36 3.63
CA LEU A 119 2.93 -3.07 3.19
C LEU A 119 3.54 -2.62 1.86
N SER A 120 4.86 -2.73 1.72
CA SER A 120 5.57 -2.32 0.50
C SER A 120 5.14 -3.16 -0.71
N VAL A 121 5.06 -4.49 -0.55
CA VAL A 121 4.64 -5.42 -1.59
C VAL A 121 3.18 -5.22 -1.96
N SER A 122 2.31 -5.01 -0.98
CA SER A 122 0.88 -4.76 -1.22
C SER A 122 0.65 -3.52 -2.08
N VAL A 123 1.31 -2.41 -1.74
CA VAL A 123 1.21 -1.16 -2.49
C VAL A 123 1.82 -1.29 -3.87
N LYS A 124 3.02 -1.87 -3.98
CA LYS A 124 3.69 -2.06 -5.27
C LYS A 124 2.90 -2.96 -6.22
N LEU A 125 2.31 -4.03 -5.70
CA LEU A 125 1.43 -4.90 -6.49
C LEU A 125 0.18 -4.16 -6.95
N LEU A 126 -0.45 -3.36 -6.08
CA LEU A 126 -1.62 -2.55 -6.44
C LEU A 126 -1.29 -1.58 -7.58
N MET A 127 -0.16 -0.85 -7.46
CA MET A 127 0.32 0.08 -8.49
C MET A 127 0.60 -0.63 -9.82
N TYR A 128 1.21 -1.81 -9.75
CA TYR A 128 1.49 -2.63 -10.93
C TYR A 128 0.21 -3.10 -11.64
N VAL A 129 -0.78 -3.58 -10.88
CA VAL A 129 -2.09 -3.98 -11.41
C VAL A 129 -2.84 -2.76 -11.97
N ALA A 130 -2.82 -1.62 -11.28
CA ALA A 130 -3.42 -0.37 -11.78
C ALA A 130 -2.85 0.04 -13.13
N LYS A 131 -1.52 -0.07 -13.30
CA LYS A 131 -0.84 0.27 -14.55
C LYS A 131 -1.15 -0.70 -15.68
N LYS A 132 -1.22 -2.01 -15.40
CA LYS A 132 -1.42 -3.06 -16.42
C LYS A 132 -2.89 -3.23 -16.80
N ILE A 133 -3.78 -3.16 -15.82
CA ILE A 133 -5.21 -3.45 -15.97
C ILE A 133 -5.99 -2.48 -15.07
N PRO A 134 -6.12 -1.20 -15.46
CA PRO A 134 -6.82 -0.19 -14.66
C PRO A 134 -8.25 -0.62 -14.26
N ALA A 135 -8.95 -1.35 -15.15
CA ALA A 135 -10.30 -1.85 -14.90
C ALA A 135 -10.41 -2.91 -13.78
N ALA A 136 -9.30 -3.56 -13.43
CA ALA A 136 -9.25 -4.62 -12.43
C ALA A 136 -8.84 -4.11 -11.04
N VAL A 137 -8.31 -2.88 -10.94
CA VAL A 137 -7.82 -2.36 -9.67
C VAL A 137 -8.96 -1.73 -8.87
N HIS A 138 -9.07 -2.08 -7.59
CA HIS A 138 -10.08 -1.53 -6.71
C HIS A 138 -9.50 -1.35 -5.29
N PRO A 139 -9.75 -0.22 -4.60
CA PRO A 139 -9.16 0.07 -3.29
C PRO A 139 -9.49 -1.00 -2.24
N ARG A 140 -10.64 -1.68 -2.37
CA ARG A 140 -11.02 -2.78 -1.45
C ARG A 140 -10.01 -3.92 -1.41
N HIS A 141 -9.23 -4.14 -2.48
CA HIS A 141 -8.15 -5.13 -2.50
C HIS A 141 -7.13 -4.86 -1.40
N LEU A 142 -6.62 -3.64 -1.35
CA LEU A 142 -5.60 -3.25 -0.38
C LEU A 142 -6.20 -3.09 1.03
N ILE A 143 -7.40 -2.53 1.17
CA ILE A 143 -8.09 -2.39 2.47
C ILE A 143 -8.25 -3.77 3.13
N ARG A 144 -8.76 -4.76 2.40
CA ARG A 144 -9.03 -6.09 2.95
C ARG A 144 -7.74 -6.83 3.32
N VAL A 145 -6.70 -6.71 2.48
CA VAL A 145 -5.41 -7.36 2.73
C VAL A 145 -4.72 -6.78 3.97
N ILE A 146 -4.76 -5.46 4.17
CA ILE A 146 -4.17 -4.82 5.35
C ILE A 146 -5.00 -5.10 6.60
N ASN A 147 -6.32 -4.86 6.56
CA ASN A 147 -7.20 -5.08 7.72
C ASN A 147 -7.30 -6.57 8.11
N GLY A 148 -7.12 -7.47 7.14
CA GLY A 148 -7.14 -8.93 7.36
C GLY A 148 -5.84 -9.50 7.92
N ASN A 149 -4.76 -8.71 8.02
CA ASN A 149 -3.48 -9.16 8.52
C ASN A 149 -3.26 -8.67 9.98
N PRO A 150 -3.49 -9.53 11.00
CA PRO A 150 -3.39 -9.13 12.40
C PRO A 150 -1.95 -8.75 12.80
N GLN A 151 -0.94 -9.35 12.16
CA GLN A 151 0.46 -9.04 12.45
C GLN A 151 0.80 -7.60 12.02
N VAL A 152 0.38 -7.20 10.81
CA VAL A 152 0.54 -5.83 10.31
C VAL A 152 -0.24 -4.83 11.15
N LYS A 153 -1.48 -5.16 11.51
CA LYS A 153 -2.30 -4.32 12.40
C LYS A 153 -1.60 -4.09 13.75
N ASN A 154 -1.18 -5.17 14.41
CA ASN A 154 -0.50 -5.09 15.70
C ASN A 154 0.81 -4.30 15.62
N TYR A 155 1.59 -4.50 14.55
CA TYR A 155 2.79 -3.71 14.29
C TYR A 155 2.47 -2.22 14.19
N ILE A 156 1.47 -1.83 13.41
CA ILE A 156 1.10 -0.41 13.23
C ILE A 156 0.64 0.19 14.56
N GLU A 157 -0.23 -0.51 15.30
CA GLU A 157 -0.73 -0.06 16.60
C GLU A 157 0.41 0.10 17.62
N ALA A 158 1.35 -0.86 17.68
CA ALA A 158 2.52 -0.80 18.56
C ALA A 158 3.47 0.37 18.24
N HIS A 159 3.50 0.83 16.98
CA HIS A 159 4.32 1.97 16.55
C HIS A 159 3.58 3.31 16.64
N GLY A 160 2.43 3.39 17.32
CA GLY A 160 1.68 4.63 17.50
C GLY A 160 0.65 4.90 16.40
N GLY A 161 0.17 3.84 15.74
CA GLY A 161 -0.84 3.89 14.70
C GLY A 161 -0.31 4.38 13.36
N TRP A 162 -1.23 4.60 12.42
CA TRP A 162 -0.89 5.01 11.06
C TRP A 162 -0.09 6.31 10.95
N VAL A 163 -0.23 7.22 11.92
CA VAL A 163 0.52 8.49 11.92
C VAL A 163 2.03 8.24 12.03
N ARG A 164 2.45 7.21 12.79
CA ARG A 164 3.86 6.99 13.16
C ARG A 164 4.50 5.73 12.58
N ALA A 165 3.72 4.75 12.10
CA ALA A 165 4.20 3.44 11.63
C ALA A 165 4.75 3.44 10.18
#